data_AF-A0A3N5PS37-F1
#
_entry.id   AF-A0A3N5PS37-F1
#
_cell.length_a   1.000
_cell.length_b   1.000
_cell.length_c   1.000
_cell.angle_alpha   90.00
_cell.angle_beta   90.00
_cell.angle_gamma   90.00
#
_symmetry.space_group_name_H-M   'P 1'
#
loop_
_entity.id
_entity.type
_entity.pdbx_description
1 polymer ?
#
loop_
_entity_poly.entity_id
_entity_poly.type
_entity_poly.pdbx_seq_one_letter_code
_entity_poly.pdbx_strand_id
1 'polypeptide(L)' 'EACVACHGEQGDGGHGGGPTLVGGLPLETIVAVSQAGRNTMPPFGRAYSEADLRDVAAYIVEVLAK' A
#
# COMPACT_ATOMS: atom_id res chain seq x y z
N GLU A 1 -4.65 -8.91 1.78
CA GLU A 1 -6.13 -8.75 1.74
C GLU A 1 -6.60 -7.37 2.18
N ALA A 2 -6.16 -6.84 3.33
CA ALA A 2 -6.59 -5.52 3.84
C ALA A 2 -6.38 -4.34 2.86
N CYS A 3 -5.36 -4.40 2.00
CA CYS A 3 -5.04 -3.34 1.04
C CYS A 3 -5.96 -3.34 -0.20
N VAL A 4 -6.39 -4.53 -0.63
CA VAL A 4 -7.14 -4.76 -1.88
C VAL A 4 -8.51 -4.10 -1.84
N ALA A 5 -9.13 -4.01 -0.65
CA ALA A 5 -10.43 -3.37 -0.47
C ALA A 5 -10.47 -1.91 -0.97
N CYS A 6 -9.33 -1.21 -0.92
CA CYS A 6 -9.20 0.17 -1.37
C CYS A 6 -8.38 0.32 -2.67
N HIS A 7 -7.37 -0.53 -2.85
CA HIS A 7 -6.40 -0.41 -3.94
C HIS A 7 -6.66 -1.34 -5.13
N GLY A 8 -7.67 -2.22 -5.05
CA GLY A 8 -7.96 -3.21 -6.08
C GLY A 8 -6.97 -4.38 -6.07
N GLU A 9 -7.35 -5.50 -6.70
CA GLU A 9 -6.50 -6.69 -6.79
C GLU A 9 -5.26 -6.42 -7.65
N GLN A 10 -5.42 -5.56 -8.66
CA GLN A 10 -4.37 -5.20 -9.62
C GLN A 10 -3.70 -3.86 -9.29
N GLY A 11 -3.99 -3.26 -8.14
CA GLY A 11 -3.48 -1.93 -7.79
C GLY A 11 -4.12 -0.80 -8.62
N ASP A 12 -5.20 -1.06 -9.36
CA ASP A 12 -5.91 -0.08 -10.20
C ASP A 12 -6.68 0.98 -9.38
N GLY A 13 -6.91 0.71 -8.09
CA GLY A 13 -7.60 1.63 -7.18
C GLY A 13 -9.11 1.69 -7.43
N GLY A 14 -9.77 2.69 -6.83
CA GLY A 14 -11.15 3.05 -7.16
C GLY A 14 -12.26 2.30 -6.41
N HIS A 15 -12.05 1.07 -5.95
CA HIS A 15 -12.96 0.45 -4.98
C HIS A 15 -12.68 1.02 -3.58
N GLY A 16 -13.68 1.50 -2.84
CA GLY A 16 -13.48 2.05 -1.48
C GLY A 16 -12.73 3.39 -1.37
N GLY A 17 -12.31 4.00 -2.49
CA GLY A 17 -11.72 5.35 -2.54
C GLY A 17 -10.18 5.43 -2.45
N GLY A 18 -9.47 4.31 -2.59
CA GLY A 18 -8.00 4.31 -2.63
C GLY A 18 -7.43 4.72 -4.00
N PRO A 19 -6.26 5.40 -4.03
CA PRO A 19 -5.58 5.71 -5.28
C PRO A 19 -5.00 4.44 -5.94
N THR A 20 -4.72 4.53 -7.23
CA THR A 20 -3.94 3.49 -7.93
C THR A 20 -2.53 3.38 -7.35
N LEU A 21 -2.03 2.15 -7.27
CA LEU A 21 -0.65 1.81 -6.94
C LEU A 21 0.21 1.63 -8.21
N VAL A 22 -0.41 1.57 -9.39
CA VAL A 22 0.27 1.49 -10.69
C VAL A 22 1.01 2.80 -10.96
N GLY A 23 2.22 2.72 -11.53
CA GLY A 23 3.12 3.87 -11.71
C GLY A 23 3.98 4.18 -10.47
N GLY A 24 3.64 3.58 -9.32
CA GLY A 24 4.54 3.37 -8.19
C GLY A 24 4.93 4.61 -7.36
N LEU A 25 5.23 4.34 -6.09
CA LEU A 25 5.97 5.24 -5.21
C LEU A 25 7.27 4.53 -4.81
N PRO A 26 8.30 5.27 -4.34
CA PRO A 26 9.48 4.65 -3.75
C PRO A 26 9.10 3.73 -2.59
N LEU A 27 9.80 2.60 -2.45
CA LEU A 27 9.54 1.59 -1.40
C LEU A 27 9.41 2.23 -0.02
N GLU A 28 10.37 3.08 0.38
CA GLU A 28 10.36 3.74 1.69
C GLU A 28 9.16 4.66 1.88
N THR A 29 8.65 5.28 0.80
CA THR A 29 7.42 6.08 0.86
C THR A 29 6.21 5.19 1.13
N ILE A 30 6.15 4.01 0.52
CA ILE A 30 5.05 3.06 0.74
C ILE A 30 5.08 2.53 2.19
N VAL A 31 6.27 2.21 2.72
CA VAL A 31 6.45 1.81 4.12
C VAL A 31 5.99 2.93 5.06
N ALA A 32 6.45 4.16 4.86
CA ALA A 32 6.08 5.29 5.71
C ALA A 32 4.56 5.57 5.68
N VAL A 33 3.96 5.55 4.48
CA VAL A 33 2.51 5.80 4.30
C VAL A 33 1.68 4.67 4.90
N SER A 34 2.07 3.41 4.70
CA SER A 34 1.35 2.28 5.30
C SER A 34 1.48 2.28 6.83
N GLN A 35 2.64 2.65 7.36
CA GLN A 35 2.86 2.72 8.81
C GLN A 35 2.01 3.83 9.45
N ALA A 36 2.05 5.05 8.92
CA ALA A 36 1.42 6.23 9.51
C ALA A 36 -0.01 6.50 9.01
N GLY A 37 -0.43 5.86 7.91
CA GLY A 37 -1.66 6.24 7.19
C GLY A 37 -1.49 7.55 6.43
N ARG A 38 -2.42 7.84 5.51
CA ARG A 38 -2.48 9.12 4.79
C ARG A 38 -3.90 9.40 4.30
N ASN A 39 -4.39 10.62 4.53
CA ASN A 39 -5.76 11.00 4.19
C ASN A 39 -6.78 10.02 4.82
N THR A 40 -7.54 9.32 3.98
CA THR A 40 -8.53 8.32 4.39
C THR A 40 -7.93 6.92 4.58
N MET A 41 -6.67 6.69 4.20
CA MET A 41 -5.99 5.43 4.44
C MET A 41 -5.58 5.35 5.92
N PRO A 42 -6.08 4.36 6.68
CA PRO A 42 -5.79 4.24 8.11
C PRO A 42 -4.31 3.83 8.35
N PRO A 43 -3.76 4.14 9.53
CA PRO A 43 -2.43 3.66 9.92
C PRO A 43 -2.42 2.16 10.19
N PHE A 44 -1.41 1.48 9.64
CA PHE A 44 -1.22 0.04 9.82
C PHE A 44 -0.01 -0.31 10.70
N GLY A 45 0.79 0.66 11.14
CA GLY A 45 1.98 0.43 11.97
C GLY A 45 1.73 -0.15 13.36
N ARG A 46 0.48 -0.19 13.82
CA ARG A 46 0.09 -0.90 15.06
C ARG A 46 -0.36 -2.34 14.84
N ALA A 47 -0.71 -2.68 13.60
CA ALA A 47 -1.24 -3.98 13.22
C ALA A 47 -0.18 -4.89 12.57
N TYR A 48 0.84 -4.28 11.96
CA TYR A 48 1.92 -4.97 11.27
C TYR A 48 3.28 -4.44 11.72
N SER A 49 4.28 -5.31 11.69
CA SER A 49 5.67 -4.90 11.95
C SER A 49 6.23 -4.10 10.77
N GLU A 50 7.34 -3.40 10.99
CA GLU A 50 8.02 -2.67 9.91
C GLU A 50 8.53 -3.63 8.82
N ALA A 51 8.91 -4.86 9.18
CA ALA A 51 9.29 -5.89 8.22
C ALA A 51 8.11 -6.32 7.34
N ASP A 52 6.93 -6.57 7.93
CA ASP A 52 5.73 -6.91 7.16
C ASP A 52 5.35 -5.79 6.18
N LEU A 53 5.44 -4.54 6.61
CA LEU A 53 5.16 -3.38 5.75
C LEU A 53 6.19 -3.22 4.63
N ARG A 54 7.46 -3.56 4.88
CA ARG A 54 8.50 -3.63 3.84
C ARG A 54 8.21 -4.72 2.81
N ASP A 55 7.76 -5.90 3.24
CA ASP A 55 7.43 -7.00 2.33
C ASP A 55 6.25 -6.62 1.43
N VAL A 56 5.21 -5.97 1.98
CA VAL A 56 4.10 -5.43 1.17
C VAL A 56 4.59 -4.36 0.19
N ALA A 57 5.45 -3.44 0.63
CA ALA A 57 6.00 -2.41 -0.23
C ALA A 57 6.84 -2.99 -1.38
N ALA A 58 7.66 -4.01 -1.09
CA ALA A 58 8.45 -4.73 -2.09
C ALA A 58 7.54 -5.40 -3.12
N TYR A 59 6.48 -6.10 -2.67
CA TYR A 59 5.49 -6.69 -3.57
C TYR A 59 4.85 -5.65 -4.50
N ILE A 60 4.45 -4.48 -3.99
CA ILE A 60 3.86 -3.42 -4.79
C ILE A 60 4.84 -2.94 -5.87
N VAL A 61 6.09 -2.68 -5.50
CA VAL A 61 7.11 -2.16 -6.43
C VAL A 61 7.54 -3.20 -7.47
N GLU A 62 7.69 -4.47 -7.06
CA GLU A 62 8.27 -5.50 -7.92
C GLU A 62 7.23 -6.24 -8.77
N VAL A 63 5.98 -6.31 -8.32
CA VAL A 63 4.93 -7.11 -8.96
C VAL A 63 3.82 -6.24 -9.53
N LEU A 64 3.27 -5.30 -8.74
CA LEU A 64 2.08 -4.54 -9.14
C LEU A 64 2.37 -3.26 -9.94
N ALA A 65 3.49 -2.58 -9.69
CA ALA A 65 3.81 -1.30 -10.32
C ALA A 65 4.46 -1.41 -11.72
N LYS A 66 4.51 -2.62 -12.29
CA LYS A 66 4.98 -2.90 -13.66
C LYS A 66 3.82 -2.83 -14.65
#